data_AF-A0A4Q5RRD9-F1
#
_entry.id   AF-A0A4Q5RRD9-F1
#
_cell.length_a   1.000
_cell.length_b   1.000
_cell.length_c   1.000
_cell.angle_alpha   90.00
_cell.angle_beta   90.00
_cell.angle_gamma   90.00
#
_symmetry.space_group_name_H-M   'P 1'
#
loop_
_entity.id
_entity.type
_entity.pdbx_description
1 polymer ?
#
loop_
_entity_poly.entity_id
_entity_poly.type
_entity_poly.pdbx_seq_one_letter_code
_entity_poly.pdbx_strand_id
1 'polypeptide(L)'
;PVINPPAANKRSHWVRADGKLPATHAEWLAGATEHPGSWWTDWSSWLKGHAGKQVPAPKTYARKAKGLEPAPGRYVQARADSA
;
A
#
# COMPACT_ATOMS: atom_id res chain seq x y z
N PRO A 1 -12.24 9.54 1.70
CA PRO A 1 -11.40 8.48 1.10
C PRO A 1 -9.91 8.66 1.43
N VAL A 2 -9.31 7.67 2.10
CA VAL A 2 -7.87 7.62 2.45
C VAL A 2 -7.00 7.16 1.26
N ILE A 3 -7.66 6.82 0.14
CA ILE A 3 -7.00 6.54 -1.14
C ILE A 3 -6.43 7.86 -1.69
N ASN A 4 -5.09 7.96 -1.68
CA ASN A 4 -4.36 9.14 -2.14
C ASN A 4 -3.22 8.71 -3.08
N PRO A 5 -3.46 8.57 -4.39
CA PRO A 5 -2.42 8.22 -5.34
C PRO A 5 -1.31 9.29 -5.38
N PRO A 6 -0.01 8.92 -5.41
CA PRO A 6 1.10 9.87 -5.43
C PRO A 6 1.01 10.92 -6.54
N ALA A 7 0.52 10.52 -7.72
CA ALA A 7 0.37 11.40 -8.88
C ALA A 7 -0.58 12.58 -8.62
N ALA A 8 -1.52 12.47 -7.68
CA ALA A 8 -2.43 13.56 -7.35
C ALA A 8 -1.77 14.66 -6.52
N ASN A 9 -0.65 14.37 -5.82
CA ASN A 9 0.07 15.27 -4.93
C ASN A 9 -0.84 16.10 -3.98
N LYS A 10 -1.81 15.42 -3.35
CA LYS A 10 -2.73 16.02 -2.37
C LYS A 10 -2.40 15.51 -0.97
N ARG A 11 -2.88 16.23 0.05
CA ARG A 11 -2.82 15.87 1.48
C ARG A 11 -1.37 15.76 2.01
N SER A 12 -1.27 15.26 3.23
CA SER A 12 -0.03 14.96 3.95
C SER A 12 -0.16 13.65 4.72
N HIS A 13 0.94 13.16 5.26
CA HIS A 13 1.01 12.06 6.21
C HIS A 13 2.08 12.34 7.28
N TRP A 14 2.07 11.59 8.38
CA TRP A 14 3.01 11.76 9.49
C TRP A 14 3.91 10.54 9.62
N VAL A 15 5.22 10.78 9.79
CA VAL A 15 6.22 9.73 10.01
C VAL A 15 6.98 10.04 11.28
N ARG A 16 7.26 8.99 12.07
CA ARG A 16 8.08 9.07 13.26
C ARG A 16 9.38 8.30 13.04
N ALA A 17 10.40 9.02 12.59
CA ALA A 17 11.68 8.44 12.15
C ALA A 17 12.48 7.77 13.29
N ASP A 18 12.24 8.14 14.56
CA ASP A 18 12.90 7.53 15.71
C ASP A 18 12.32 6.16 16.11
N GLY A 19 11.26 5.70 15.44
CA GLY A 19 10.64 4.39 15.66
C GLY A 19 9.95 4.23 17.01
N LYS A 20 9.83 5.29 17.82
CA LYS A 20 9.23 5.19 19.16
C LYS A 20 7.71 5.04 19.06
N LEU A 21 7.18 4.16 19.91
CA LEU A 21 5.75 3.87 20.05
C LEU A 21 5.33 4.13 21.51
N PRO A 22 5.10 5.41 21.89
CA PRO A 22 4.69 5.76 23.25
C PRO A 22 3.25 5.29 23.54
N ALA A 23 2.83 5.39 24.80
CA ALA A 23 1.54 4.86 25.25
C ALA A 23 0.34 5.60 24.66
N THR A 24 0.48 6.89 24.33
CA THR A 24 -0.62 7.70 23.81
C THR A 24 -0.38 8.20 22.39
N HIS A 25 -1.48 8.43 21.68
CA HIS A 25 -1.46 9.06 20.36
C HIS A 25 -0.85 10.48 20.39
N ALA A 26 -1.17 11.28 21.41
CA ALA A 26 -0.66 12.64 21.54
C ALA A 26 0.87 12.66 21.65
N GLU A 27 1.44 11.76 22.46
CA GLU A 27 2.88 11.59 22.56
C GLU A 27 3.49 11.07 21.25
N TRP A 28 2.78 10.20 20.53
CA TRP A 28 3.23 9.73 19.22
C TRP A 28 3.34 10.89 18.24
N LEU A 29 2.29 11.70 18.14
CA LEU A 29 2.15 12.82 17.21
C LEU A 29 3.13 13.95 17.51
N ALA A 30 3.39 14.26 18.79
CA ALA A 30 4.34 15.29 19.19
C ALA A 30 5.78 15.04 18.71
N GLY A 31 6.15 13.77 18.49
CA GLY A 31 7.45 13.37 17.94
C GLY A 31 7.44 13.03 16.45
N ALA A 32 6.29 13.17 15.76
CA ALA A 32 6.16 12.86 14.35
C ALA A 32 6.39 14.11 13.49
N THR A 33 6.85 13.90 12.25
CA THR A 33 7.01 14.97 11.25
C THR A 33 5.93 14.84 10.19
N GLU A 34 5.32 15.95 9.80
CA GLU A 34 4.39 15.99 8.67
C GLU A 34 5.17 16.00 7.35
N HIS A 35 4.77 15.13 6.43
CA HIS A 35 5.31 15.01 5.08
C HIS A 35 4.19 15.28 4.06
N PRO A 36 4.38 16.25 3.13
CA PRO A 36 3.39 16.52 2.10
C PRO A 36 3.28 15.34 1.12
N GLY A 37 2.08 15.14 0.58
CA GLY A 37 1.78 14.12 -0.41
C GLY A 37 1.36 12.76 0.17
N SER A 38 1.40 11.74 -0.68
CA SER A 38 0.92 10.39 -0.38
C SER A 38 1.88 9.61 0.50
N TRP A 39 1.35 8.88 1.48
CA TRP A 39 2.11 7.90 2.28
C TRP A 39 2.55 6.67 1.48
N TRP A 40 2.01 6.45 0.26
CA TRP A 40 2.38 5.29 -0.57
C TRP A 40 3.87 5.27 -0.93
N THR A 41 4.49 6.43 -1.09
CA THR A 41 5.92 6.53 -1.41
C THR A 41 6.78 6.03 -0.26
N ASP A 42 6.48 6.44 0.97
CA ASP A 42 7.15 5.99 2.19
C ASP A 42 7.01 4.46 2.37
N TRP A 43 5.78 3.95 2.28
CA TRP A 43 5.53 2.52 2.36
C TRP A 43 6.25 1.72 1.26
N SER A 44 6.24 2.21 0.02
CA SER A 44 6.96 1.56 -1.09
C SER A 44 8.47 1.56 -0.88
N SER A 45 9.03 2.58 -0.22
CA SER A 45 10.44 2.67 0.13
C SER A 45 10.81 1.62 1.17
N TRP A 46 10.01 1.51 2.24
CA TRP A 46 10.17 0.47 3.25
C TRP A 46 10.05 -0.94 2.65
N LEU A 47 9.08 -1.16 1.77
CA LEU A 47 8.84 -2.46 1.14
C LEU A 47 10.03 -2.91 0.26
N LYS A 48 10.74 -1.99 -0.41
CA LYS A 48 11.93 -2.33 -1.22
C LYS A 48 12.99 -3.07 -0.41
N GLY A 49 13.16 -2.73 0.87
CA GLY A 49 14.10 -3.43 1.77
C GLY A 49 13.68 -4.87 2.10
N HIS A 50 12.41 -5.21 1.90
CA HIS A 50 11.81 -6.49 2.28
C HIS A 50 11.39 -7.34 1.05
N ALA A 51 11.50 -6.80 -0.17
CA ALA A 51 11.02 -7.44 -1.39
C ALA A 51 12.04 -8.39 -2.07
N GLY A 52 13.21 -8.58 -1.46
CA GLY A 52 14.28 -9.39 -2.03
C GLY A 52 14.98 -8.74 -3.24
N LYS A 53 15.72 -9.54 -4.01
CA LYS A 53 16.49 -9.03 -5.17
C LYS A 53 15.56 -8.72 -6.34
N GLN A 54 15.88 -7.67 -7.08
CA GLN A 54 15.26 -7.43 -8.38
C GLN A 54 15.61 -8.56 -9.35
N VAL A 55 14.59 -9.09 -10.02
CA VAL A 55 14.71 -10.12 -11.05
C VAL A 55 13.97 -9.65 -12.31
N PRO A 56 14.33 -10.14 -13.50
CA PRO A 56 13.57 -9.85 -14.72
C PRO A 56 12.09 -10.21 -14.55
N ALA A 57 11.21 -9.33 -15.03
CA ALA A 57 9.78 -9.56 -14.96
C ALA A 57 9.40 -10.87 -15.70
N PRO A 58 8.58 -11.75 -15.10
CA PRO A 58 8.08 -12.94 -15.77
C PRO A 58 7.30 -12.59 -17.05
N LYS A 59 7.55 -13.31 -18.15
CA LYS A 59 6.83 -13.12 -19.42
C LYS A 59 5.41 -13.68 -19.42
N THR A 60 5.07 -14.51 -18.44
CA THR A 60 3.75 -15.14 -18.28
C THR A 60 3.24 -14.92 -16.86
N TYR A 61 1.92 -14.81 -16.72
CA TYR A 61 1.25 -14.51 -15.45
C TYR A 61 1.41 -15.59 -14.37
N ALA A 62 1.83 -16.80 -14.74
CA ALA A 62 2.04 -17.89 -13.80
C ALA A 62 3.06 -18.90 -14.33
N ARG A 63 3.84 -19.46 -13.41
CA ARG A 63 4.84 -20.50 -13.69
C ARG A 63 4.25 -21.91 -13.70
N LYS A 64 3.15 -22.15 -12.97
CA LYS A 64 2.57 -23.50 -12.76
C LYS A 64 1.06 -23.64 -13.03
N ALA A 65 0.31 -22.54 -13.09
CA ALA A 65 -1.13 -22.57 -13.34
C ALA A 65 -1.46 -21.76 -14.60
N LYS A 66 -2.35 -22.26 -15.46
CA LYS A 66 -2.94 -21.42 -16.50
C LYS A 66 -3.88 -20.43 -15.81
N GLY A 67 -3.86 -19.16 -16.22
CA GLY A 67 -4.83 -18.17 -15.71
C GLY A 67 -6.25 -18.67 -15.94
N LEU A 68 -7.09 -18.63 -14.92
CA LEU A 68 -8.45 -19.16 -14.99
C LEU A 68 -9.39 -18.26 -15.80
N GLU A 69 -9.33 -16.95 -15.53
CA GLU A 69 -10.10 -15.90 -16.18
C GLU A 69 -9.34 -14.56 -16.06
N PRO A 70 -9.60 -13.56 -16.91
CA PRO A 70 -9.03 -12.23 -16.75
C PRO A 70 -9.45 -11.57 -15.43
N ALA A 71 -8.56 -10.78 -14.82
CA ALA A 71 -8.93 -9.90 -13.70
C ALA A 71 -10.05 -8.92 -14.15
N PRO A 72 -10.98 -8.53 -13.25
CA PRO A 72 -10.96 -8.73 -11.80
C PRO A 72 -11.59 -10.05 -11.30
N GLY A 73 -11.99 -10.93 -12.21
CA GLY A 73 -12.64 -12.20 -11.89
C GLY A 73 -14.11 -12.05 -11.52
N ARG A 74 -14.82 -13.18 -11.53
CA ARG A 74 -16.28 -13.23 -11.35
C ARG A 74 -16.73 -12.95 -9.92
N TYR A 75 -15.90 -13.22 -8.91
CA TYR A 75 -16.30 -13.09 -7.50
C TYR A 75 -16.58 -11.65 -7.08
N VAL A 76 -15.83 -10.67 -7.58
CA VAL A 76 -16.12 -9.25 -7.30
C VAL A 76 -17.40 -8.75 -8.00
N GLN A 77 -17.89 -9.49 -9.00
CA GLN A 77 -19.08 -9.14 -9.78
C GLN A 77 -20.36 -9.77 -9.21
N ALA A 78 -20.24 -10.64 -8.20
CA ALA A 78 -21.38 -11.24 -7.54
C ALA A 78 -22.28 -10.14 -6.94
N ARG A 79 -23.59 -10.27 -7.15
CA ARG A 79 -24.58 -9.42 -6.51
C ARG A 79 -24.99 -10.05 -5.19
N ALA A 80 -25.36 -9.23 -4.21
CA ALA A 80 -26.01 -9.75 -3.01
C ALA A 80 -27.36 -10.36 -3.42
N ASP A 81 -27.67 -11.55 -2.92
CA ASP A 81 -28.98 -12.15 -3.11
C ASP A 81 -30.01 -11.31 -2.33
N SER A 82 -31.10 -10.92 -2.99
CA SER A 82 -32.20 -10.22 -2.36
C SER A 82 -32.90 -11.18 -1.39
N ALA A 83 -32.60 -11.07 -0.10
CA ALA A 83 -33.38 -11.71 0.97
C ALA A 83 -34.72 -11.01 1.17
#